data_AF-A0A5C7NYY9-F1
#
_entry.id   AF-A0A5C7NYY9-F1
#
_cell.length_a   1.000
_cell.length_b   1.000
_cell.length_c   1.000
_cell.angle_alpha   90.00
_cell.angle_beta   90.00
_cell.angle_gamma   90.00
#
_symmetry.space_group_name_H-M   'P 1'
#
loop_
_entity.id
_entity.type
_entity.pdbx_description
1 polymer ?
#
loop_
_entity_poly.entity_id
_entity_poly.type
_entity_poly.pdbx_seq_one_letter_code
_entity_poly.pdbx_strand_id
1 'polypeptide(L)'
;MAGTTTAGLVGAGVVSTATPAVAATVNIGAVDAQMAGHTGQTNGNANGNCIRFNPPLNPPNPAVSTTWVGNPNEATAAHGRDGNTCPTNLDKSEQSAIGITPSTGGNVNTGSSFLIGTMKHYNNPINTAEPNPAHFVGNLNIRFQGQTFTFPYDLYETPNQCDDKVDPEQSNCSDDILAFTSTPTGELTINVGGVDYAFSLVSSGFTGANNGTCPASPSGTAKTKFITTEGQTTTGCLYGQLAQKRTIELVKKVQWAGDSTPGTIPAFSFTSTSSLVGSPWQTNPSNLTPPNTNGGTASSGAKAFRAGVETVTITEGNNPTDWQFTSVQCLDGAGGTVTGVSYNNKTVTLANVPDATSAASVPIVCTYTNTFTKSKLKLQKTWVDGKNNDTAQLTITGGTGANKVKTSTSNGQAGSWTDNTNVAEAQVKAGDSVSVAEVLNVPGNYTSTVSCTGGVTPNAQGQFTMPNQAVTCTYTNTRGDNKLSLKKTWVDGKNNDTAQLTITGGSGANKVKTSTSNGQAGSWTDNTNVAEAQVKAGDSVSVAEVLSAPGNYASTVSCTGGVTPNAQGQFTMPNQAVTCTYTNTGGDNKLSLKKSWVDG
;
A
#
# COMPACT_ATOMS: atom_id res chain seq x y z
N MET A 1 23.41 -24.48 46.78
CA MET A 1 22.22 -23.61 46.88
C MET A 1 21.95 -23.03 45.51
N ALA A 2 20.66 -22.94 45.14
CA ALA A 2 20.11 -22.46 43.87
C ALA A 2 20.37 -23.37 42.66
N GLY A 3 19.38 -23.77 41.87
CA GLY A 3 17.94 -23.51 41.90
C GLY A 3 17.35 -24.11 40.62
N THR A 4 16.54 -25.16 40.75
CA THR A 4 15.81 -25.79 39.66
C THR A 4 14.64 -24.90 39.25
N THR A 5 14.66 -24.35 38.03
CA THR A 5 13.52 -23.65 37.43
C THR A 5 12.57 -24.64 36.80
N THR A 6 11.37 -24.71 37.37
CA THR A 6 10.21 -25.49 36.95
C THR A 6 9.68 -25.00 35.60
N ALA A 7 9.39 -25.93 34.69
CA ALA A 7 8.68 -25.67 33.44
C ALA A 7 7.23 -25.24 33.74
N GLY A 8 6.83 -24.05 33.26
CA GLY A 8 5.45 -23.57 33.33
C GLY A 8 4.63 -24.12 32.16
N LEU A 9 3.51 -24.78 32.48
CA LEU A 9 2.47 -25.12 31.52
C LEU A 9 1.98 -23.84 30.81
N VAL A 10 1.94 -23.87 29.48
CA VAL A 10 1.26 -22.87 28.66
C VAL A 10 -0.24 -23.10 28.83
N GLY A 11 -0.88 -22.27 29.64
CA GLY A 11 -2.35 -22.22 29.72
C GLY A 11 -2.92 -21.82 28.36
N ALA A 12 -3.88 -22.60 27.87
CA ALA A 12 -4.71 -22.22 26.73
C ALA A 12 -5.31 -20.83 27.03
N GLY A 13 -4.92 -19.83 26.25
CA GLY A 13 -5.45 -18.47 26.37
C GLY A 13 -6.96 -18.53 26.18
N VAL A 14 -7.69 -18.25 27.25
CA VAL A 14 -9.12 -18.01 27.21
C VAL A 14 -9.30 -16.82 26.28
N VAL A 15 -9.95 -17.01 25.13
CA VAL A 15 -10.39 -15.93 24.26
C VAL A 15 -11.33 -15.07 25.11
N SER A 16 -10.84 -13.96 25.64
CA SER A 16 -11.69 -13.00 26.33
C SER A 16 -12.72 -12.52 25.32
N THR A 17 -13.99 -12.82 25.56
CA THR A 17 -15.09 -12.27 24.78
C THR A 17 -15.00 -10.75 24.88
N ALA A 18 -14.70 -10.09 23.75
CA ALA A 18 -14.59 -8.64 23.72
C ALA A 18 -15.91 -8.01 24.22
N THR A 19 -15.82 -6.92 24.98
CA THR A 19 -16.98 -6.18 25.47
C THR A 19 -17.93 -5.82 24.32
N PRO A 20 -19.25 -6.00 24.49
CA PRO A 20 -20.23 -5.62 23.47
C PRO A 20 -20.11 -4.15 23.08
N ALA A 21 -20.31 -3.89 21.80
CA ALA A 21 -20.29 -2.54 21.26
C ALA A 21 -21.44 -1.69 21.85
N VAL A 22 -21.23 -0.37 22.01
CA VAL A 22 -22.28 0.54 22.49
C VAL A 22 -23.41 0.59 21.46
N ALA A 23 -24.61 0.19 21.87
CA ALA A 23 -25.79 0.20 21.02
C ALA A 23 -26.27 1.64 20.74
N ALA A 24 -26.60 1.94 19.49
CA ALA A 24 -27.31 3.17 19.15
C ALA A 24 -28.81 2.99 19.35
N THR A 25 -29.46 4.04 19.84
CA THR A 25 -30.92 4.11 19.87
C THR A 25 -31.42 4.62 18.52
N VAL A 26 -32.23 3.80 17.85
CA VAL A 26 -32.82 4.05 16.54
C VAL A 26 -34.33 4.23 16.73
N ASN A 27 -34.88 5.35 16.24
CA ASN A 27 -36.33 5.55 16.20
C ASN A 27 -36.90 4.88 14.95
N ILE A 28 -37.57 3.74 15.12
CA ILE A 28 -38.22 3.01 14.03
C ILE A 28 -39.61 3.58 13.67
N GLY A 29 -40.07 4.62 14.37
CA GLY A 29 -41.40 5.21 14.15
C GLY A 29 -42.51 4.24 14.58
N ALA A 30 -43.72 4.46 14.06
CA ALA A 30 -44.82 3.55 14.27
C ALA A 30 -44.61 2.24 13.48
N VAL A 31 -45.07 1.13 14.06
CA VAL A 31 -45.16 -0.15 13.37
C VAL A 31 -46.61 -0.35 12.95
N ASP A 32 -46.83 -0.54 11.65
CA ASP A 32 -48.12 -0.92 11.10
C ASP A 32 -48.10 -2.40 10.69
N ALA A 33 -49.26 -3.05 10.74
CA ALA A 33 -49.44 -4.41 10.23
C ALA A 33 -50.64 -4.52 9.28
N GLN A 34 -50.59 -5.52 8.40
CA GLN A 34 -51.67 -5.87 7.50
C GLN A 34 -51.67 -7.38 7.26
N MET A 35 -52.85 -8.00 7.25
CA MET A 35 -53.05 -9.35 6.73
C MET A 35 -53.55 -9.25 5.29
N ALA A 36 -52.91 -9.93 4.34
CA ALA A 36 -53.22 -9.78 2.92
C ALA A 36 -53.15 -11.11 2.17
N GLY A 37 -53.97 -11.24 1.13
CA GLY A 37 -53.95 -12.38 0.21
C GLY A 37 -54.31 -13.72 0.88
N HIS A 38 -54.98 -13.68 2.03
CA HIS A 38 -55.43 -14.90 2.70
C HIS A 38 -56.44 -15.63 1.81
N THR A 39 -56.09 -16.85 1.41
CA THR A 39 -56.86 -17.66 0.48
C THR A 39 -56.65 -19.13 0.76
N GLY A 40 -57.64 -19.96 0.41
CA GLY A 40 -57.45 -21.39 0.35
C GLY A 40 -56.41 -21.76 -0.71
N GLN A 41 -55.53 -22.72 -0.40
CA GLN A 41 -54.37 -23.06 -1.22
C GLN A 41 -54.77 -23.81 -2.49
N THR A 42 -55.76 -24.70 -2.41
CA THR A 42 -56.22 -25.51 -3.55
C THR A 42 -57.40 -24.85 -4.26
N ASN A 43 -58.32 -24.26 -3.50
CA ASN A 43 -59.54 -23.61 -4.00
C ASN A 43 -59.63 -22.16 -3.50
N GLY A 44 -59.05 -21.22 -4.25
CA GLY A 44 -59.04 -19.80 -3.89
C GLY A 44 -60.41 -19.08 -3.89
N ASN A 45 -61.52 -19.82 -3.83
CA ASN A 45 -62.87 -19.29 -3.70
C ASN A 45 -63.09 -18.68 -2.31
N ALA A 46 -62.92 -17.36 -2.22
CA ALA A 46 -63.14 -16.58 -1.00
C ALA A 46 -64.53 -16.79 -0.37
N ASN A 47 -65.57 -16.96 -1.18
CA ASN A 47 -66.93 -17.17 -0.65
C ASN A 47 -67.18 -18.62 -0.22
N GLY A 48 -66.61 -19.60 -0.90
CA GLY A 48 -66.70 -21.01 -0.49
C GLY A 48 -65.97 -21.28 0.83
N ASN A 49 -64.86 -20.57 1.05
CA ASN A 49 -64.05 -20.66 2.26
C ASN A 49 -64.38 -19.61 3.32
N CYS A 50 -65.48 -18.88 3.18
CA CYS A 50 -65.91 -17.84 4.11
C CYS A 50 -64.83 -16.81 4.48
N ILE A 51 -63.95 -16.45 3.55
CA ILE A 51 -62.81 -15.58 3.84
C ILE A 51 -63.27 -14.16 4.15
N ARG A 52 -62.84 -13.63 5.30
CA ARG A 52 -63.12 -12.27 5.75
C ARG A 52 -61.87 -11.59 6.29
N PHE A 53 -61.82 -10.27 6.18
CA PHE A 53 -60.76 -9.44 6.73
C PHE A 53 -61.35 -8.40 7.67
N ASN A 54 -60.65 -8.10 8.76
CA ASN A 54 -61.04 -7.04 9.68
C ASN A 54 -59.80 -6.27 10.19
N PRO A 55 -59.80 -4.93 10.11
CA PRO A 55 -60.71 -4.08 9.32
C PRO A 55 -60.52 -4.32 7.81
N PRO A 56 -61.58 -4.50 7.00
CA PRO A 56 -61.45 -4.80 5.58
C PRO A 56 -60.97 -3.59 4.76
N LEU A 57 -59.98 -3.79 3.88
CA LEU A 57 -59.60 -2.77 2.89
C LEU A 57 -60.64 -2.72 1.78
N ASN A 58 -61.28 -1.56 1.59
CA ASN A 58 -62.28 -1.34 0.56
C ASN A 58 -61.93 -0.10 -0.29
N PRO A 59 -61.91 -0.21 -1.64
CA PRO A 59 -62.05 -1.42 -2.46
C PRO A 59 -60.80 -2.35 -2.39
N PRO A 60 -60.88 -3.63 -2.85
CA PRO A 60 -62.03 -4.30 -3.49
C PRO A 60 -63.05 -4.89 -2.49
N ASN A 61 -64.26 -5.21 -2.98
CA ASN A 61 -65.29 -5.96 -2.22
C ASN A 61 -65.64 -7.25 -3.01
N PRO A 62 -65.41 -8.46 -2.47
CA PRO A 62 -64.88 -8.74 -1.14
C PRO A 62 -63.42 -8.30 -0.98
N ALA A 63 -63.06 -7.88 0.24
CA ALA A 63 -61.71 -7.44 0.56
C ALA A 63 -60.72 -8.61 0.41
N VAL A 64 -59.52 -8.32 -0.08
CA VAL A 64 -58.40 -9.28 -0.19
C VAL A 64 -57.29 -8.98 0.82
N SER A 65 -57.49 -7.99 1.69
CA SER A 65 -56.57 -7.61 2.75
C SER A 65 -57.27 -6.79 3.81
N THR A 66 -56.64 -6.65 4.97
CA THR A 66 -57.03 -5.63 5.94
C THR A 66 -56.57 -4.25 5.50
N THR A 67 -57.11 -3.18 6.08
CA THR A 67 -56.37 -1.91 6.08
C THR A 67 -55.06 -2.09 6.86
N TRP A 68 -54.12 -1.18 6.66
CA TRP A 68 -53.00 -1.08 7.58
C TRP A 68 -53.53 -0.64 8.94
N VAL A 69 -53.09 -1.32 10.00
CA VAL A 69 -53.46 -0.99 11.38
C VAL A 69 -52.22 -0.71 12.20
N GLY A 70 -52.31 0.23 13.13
CA GLY A 70 -51.33 0.43 14.21
C GLY A 70 -51.89 -0.04 15.55
N ASN A 71 -51.03 -0.12 16.57
CA ASN A 71 -51.46 -0.46 17.93
C ASN A 71 -52.55 0.52 18.45
N PRO A 72 -53.62 0.07 19.13
CA PRO A 72 -53.87 -1.30 19.63
C PRO A 72 -54.73 -2.16 18.69
N ASN A 73 -54.96 -1.73 17.45
CA ASN A 73 -55.85 -2.44 16.53
C ASN A 73 -55.18 -3.71 15.98
N GLU A 74 -55.99 -4.74 15.74
CA GLU A 74 -55.53 -6.02 15.19
C GLU A 74 -55.97 -6.14 13.74
N ALA A 75 -55.02 -6.52 12.86
CA ALA A 75 -55.33 -6.93 11.50
C ALA A 75 -55.58 -8.43 11.51
N THR A 76 -56.78 -8.84 11.13
CA THR A 76 -57.20 -10.25 11.16
C THR A 76 -57.70 -10.70 9.78
N ALA A 77 -57.31 -11.90 9.37
CA ALA A 77 -57.91 -12.66 8.28
C ALA A 77 -58.53 -13.94 8.83
N ALA A 78 -59.77 -14.25 8.44
CA ALA A 78 -60.51 -15.41 8.89
C ALA A 78 -60.99 -16.27 7.72
N HIS A 79 -61.28 -17.53 8.00
CA HIS A 79 -61.73 -18.55 7.05
C HIS A 79 -62.63 -19.58 7.73
N GLY A 80 -63.42 -20.26 6.89
CA GLY A 80 -64.44 -21.24 7.28
C GLY A 80 -65.49 -20.71 8.26
N ARG A 81 -66.37 -21.60 8.70
CA ARG A 81 -67.38 -21.35 9.74
C ARG A 81 -67.95 -22.66 10.28
N ASP A 82 -68.32 -22.70 11.57
CA ASP A 82 -69.29 -23.69 12.09
C ASP A 82 -70.71 -23.45 11.53
N GLY A 83 -70.99 -23.96 10.32
CA GLY A 83 -72.32 -23.93 9.68
C GLY A 83 -72.30 -23.80 8.15
N ASN A 84 -73.48 -23.64 7.54
CA ASN A 84 -73.67 -23.68 6.06
C ASN A 84 -73.72 -22.30 5.36
N THR A 85 -73.53 -21.19 6.07
CA THR A 85 -73.65 -19.84 5.48
C THR A 85 -72.52 -18.95 5.97
N CYS A 86 -71.75 -18.33 5.08
CA CYS A 86 -70.65 -17.48 5.51
C CYS A 86 -71.15 -16.20 6.21
N PRO A 87 -70.48 -15.75 7.28
CA PRO A 87 -70.87 -14.54 7.96
C PRO A 87 -70.60 -13.31 7.08
N THR A 88 -71.33 -12.21 7.29
CA THR A 88 -71.11 -10.98 6.51
C THR A 88 -69.81 -10.29 6.92
N ASN A 89 -69.52 -10.26 8.22
CA ASN A 89 -68.29 -9.72 8.79
C ASN A 89 -67.43 -10.85 9.39
N LEU A 90 -66.16 -10.57 9.65
CA LEU A 90 -65.29 -11.50 10.36
C LEU A 90 -65.82 -11.75 11.78
N ASP A 91 -65.97 -13.01 12.16
CA ASP A 91 -66.39 -13.42 13.51
C ASP A 91 -65.41 -14.45 14.10
N LYS A 92 -64.63 -14.04 15.09
CA LYS A 92 -63.60 -14.88 15.74
C LYS A 92 -64.17 -15.99 16.63
N SER A 93 -65.48 -15.99 16.88
CA SER A 93 -66.16 -17.02 17.68
C SER A 93 -66.73 -18.16 16.83
N GLU A 94 -66.96 -17.91 15.53
CA GLU A 94 -67.51 -18.90 14.60
C GLU A 94 -66.54 -19.28 13.46
N GLN A 95 -65.51 -18.48 13.21
CA GLN A 95 -64.50 -18.71 12.17
C GLN A 95 -63.11 -18.92 12.80
N SER A 96 -62.28 -19.77 12.18
CA SER A 96 -60.84 -19.75 12.46
C SER A 96 -60.22 -18.48 11.88
N ALA A 97 -59.18 -17.97 12.52
CA ALA A 97 -58.59 -16.70 12.11
C ALA A 97 -57.12 -16.54 12.53
N ILE A 98 -56.38 -15.79 11.72
CA ILE A 98 -55.01 -15.36 12.02
C ILE A 98 -55.02 -13.84 12.18
N GLY A 99 -54.41 -13.37 13.25
CA GLY A 99 -54.34 -11.95 13.56
C GLY A 99 -52.97 -11.48 13.99
N ILE A 100 -52.69 -10.20 13.73
CA ILE A 100 -51.49 -9.49 14.19
C ILE A 100 -51.88 -8.14 14.79
N THR A 101 -51.45 -7.90 16.03
CA THR A 101 -51.44 -6.57 16.64
C THR A 101 -50.01 -6.05 16.62
N PRO A 102 -49.68 -5.00 15.86
CA PRO A 102 -48.33 -4.46 15.85
C PRO A 102 -47.99 -3.81 17.20
N SER A 103 -46.70 -3.70 17.49
CA SER A 103 -46.24 -2.89 18.62
C SER A 103 -46.46 -1.40 18.34
N THR A 104 -46.35 -0.56 19.37
CA THR A 104 -46.41 0.90 19.19
C THR A 104 -45.20 1.45 18.41
N GLY A 105 -44.14 0.65 18.25
CA GLY A 105 -42.87 1.10 17.71
C GLY A 105 -42.11 2.06 18.64
N GLY A 106 -41.37 3.00 18.07
CA GLY A 106 -40.59 4.00 18.80
C GLY A 106 -39.08 3.73 18.80
N ASN A 107 -38.44 3.91 19.95
CA ASN A 107 -36.99 3.81 20.09
C ASN A 107 -36.56 2.37 20.42
N VAL A 108 -35.63 1.84 19.63
CA VAL A 108 -35.04 0.50 19.83
C VAL A 108 -33.52 0.60 19.82
N ASN A 109 -32.83 -0.29 20.51
CA ASN A 109 -31.37 -0.31 20.54
C ASN A 109 -30.82 -1.32 19.52
N THR A 110 -29.83 -0.94 18.74
CA THR A 110 -29.11 -1.88 17.87
C THR A 110 -28.46 -3.01 18.68
N GLY A 111 -28.31 -4.17 18.06
CA GLY A 111 -27.85 -5.39 18.73
C GLY A 111 -28.84 -5.95 19.77
N SER A 112 -29.94 -5.25 20.08
CA SER A 112 -30.98 -5.73 21.00
C SER A 112 -32.23 -6.14 20.23
N SER A 113 -32.91 -7.17 20.71
CA SER A 113 -34.21 -7.59 20.19
C SER A 113 -35.31 -6.61 20.61
N PHE A 114 -36.27 -6.34 19.73
CA PHE A 114 -37.45 -5.52 20.01
C PHE A 114 -38.72 -6.16 19.45
N LEU A 115 -39.86 -5.93 20.12
CA LEU A 115 -41.15 -6.47 19.72
C LEU A 115 -41.68 -5.78 18.46
N ILE A 116 -41.98 -6.57 17.43
CA ILE A 116 -42.63 -6.12 16.21
C ILE A 116 -44.15 -6.18 16.38
N GLY A 117 -44.65 -7.27 16.97
CA GLY A 117 -46.07 -7.41 17.24
C GLY A 117 -46.45 -8.76 17.82
N THR A 118 -47.73 -8.86 18.19
CA THR A 118 -48.36 -10.00 18.83
C THR A 118 -49.27 -10.71 17.82
N MET A 119 -48.88 -11.93 17.47
CA MET A 119 -49.63 -12.84 16.61
C MET A 119 -50.65 -13.63 17.43
N LYS A 120 -51.81 -13.87 16.84
CA LYS A 120 -52.83 -14.76 17.37
C LYS A 120 -53.31 -15.71 16.29
N HIS A 121 -53.47 -16.97 16.66
CA HIS A 121 -54.22 -17.94 15.89
C HIS A 121 -55.44 -18.35 16.70
N TYR A 122 -56.63 -18.04 16.18
CA TYR A 122 -57.93 -18.42 16.73
C TYR A 122 -58.34 -19.70 16.01
N ASN A 123 -58.18 -20.85 16.67
CA ASN A 123 -58.56 -22.13 16.09
C ASN A 123 -59.96 -22.50 16.58
N ASN A 124 -60.93 -22.61 15.66
CA ASN A 124 -62.30 -22.98 15.95
C ASN A 124 -62.75 -24.13 15.04
N PRO A 125 -63.73 -24.94 15.45
CA PRO A 125 -64.34 -25.92 14.56
C PRO A 125 -65.01 -25.23 13.37
N ILE A 126 -64.54 -25.54 12.16
CA ILE A 126 -65.07 -24.94 10.94
C ILE A 126 -65.37 -25.96 9.85
N ASN A 127 -66.32 -25.60 8.99
CA ASN A 127 -66.49 -26.16 7.66
C ASN A 127 -65.84 -25.23 6.63
N THR A 128 -65.21 -25.82 5.61
CA THR A 128 -64.56 -25.08 4.51
C THR A 128 -64.81 -25.78 3.18
N ALA A 129 -64.62 -25.07 2.06
CA ALA A 129 -64.65 -25.64 0.72
C ALA A 129 -63.26 -26.07 0.21
N GLU A 130 -62.21 -25.92 1.03
CA GLU A 130 -60.91 -26.54 0.76
C GLU A 130 -61.01 -28.06 0.95
N PRO A 131 -60.45 -28.85 0.02
CA PRO A 131 -60.36 -30.29 0.19
C PRO A 131 -59.44 -30.62 1.38
N ASN A 132 -59.67 -31.76 2.03
CA ASN A 132 -58.78 -32.28 3.06
C ASN A 132 -57.48 -32.84 2.42
N PRO A 133 -56.28 -32.41 2.84
CA PRO A 133 -55.97 -31.45 3.91
C PRO A 133 -56.23 -30.00 3.52
N ALA A 134 -56.95 -29.27 4.37
CA ALA A 134 -57.32 -27.89 4.12
C ALA A 134 -56.17 -26.96 4.48
N HIS A 135 -55.65 -26.24 3.49
CA HIS A 135 -54.56 -25.28 3.67
C HIS A 135 -55.00 -23.88 3.28
N PHE A 136 -54.57 -22.90 4.07
CA PHE A 136 -54.77 -21.49 3.79
C PHE A 136 -53.43 -20.77 3.77
N VAL A 137 -53.17 -20.10 2.65
CA VAL A 137 -51.95 -19.31 2.47
C VAL A 137 -52.27 -17.83 2.55
N GLY A 138 -51.28 -17.02 2.91
CA GLY A 138 -51.43 -15.57 2.93
C GLY A 138 -50.14 -14.87 3.28
N ASN A 139 -50.23 -13.55 3.43
CA ASN A 139 -49.11 -12.70 3.76
C ASN A 139 -49.42 -11.90 5.02
N LEU A 140 -48.49 -11.97 5.98
CA LEU A 140 -48.41 -10.99 7.04
C LEU A 140 -47.45 -9.89 6.58
N ASN A 141 -47.92 -8.66 6.55
CA ASN A 141 -47.10 -7.50 6.20
C ASN A 141 -46.87 -6.65 7.45
N ILE A 142 -45.62 -6.29 7.71
CA ILE A 142 -45.20 -5.32 8.71
C ILE A 142 -44.60 -4.11 8.01
N ARG A 143 -44.92 -2.90 8.45
CA ARG A 143 -44.33 -1.68 7.90
C ARG A 143 -43.83 -0.75 8.99
N PHE A 144 -42.60 -0.27 8.84
CA PHE A 144 -42.02 0.81 9.63
C PHE A 144 -40.91 1.51 8.83
N GLN A 145 -40.64 2.78 9.12
CA GLN A 145 -39.70 3.62 8.34
C GLN A 145 -39.93 3.57 6.81
N GLY A 146 -41.20 3.48 6.39
CA GLY A 146 -41.58 3.40 4.97
C GLY A 146 -41.28 2.07 4.28
N GLN A 147 -40.68 1.11 4.98
CA GLN A 147 -40.31 -0.20 4.45
C GLN A 147 -41.34 -1.24 4.86
N THR A 148 -41.78 -2.06 3.90
CA THR A 148 -42.70 -3.18 4.13
C THR A 148 -41.94 -4.50 4.11
N PHE A 149 -42.16 -5.31 5.13
CA PHE A 149 -41.64 -6.66 5.30
C PHE A 149 -42.79 -7.66 5.21
N THR A 150 -42.72 -8.58 4.26
CA THR A 150 -43.77 -9.56 3.98
C THR A 150 -43.34 -10.95 4.41
N PHE A 151 -44.11 -11.55 5.30
CA PHE A 151 -43.92 -12.88 5.86
C PHE A 151 -45.05 -13.77 5.32
N PRO A 152 -44.81 -14.50 4.22
CA PRO A 152 -45.78 -15.46 3.72
C PRO A 152 -45.93 -16.62 4.71
N TYR A 153 -47.17 -17.07 4.88
CA TYR A 153 -47.50 -18.17 5.77
C TYR A 153 -48.34 -19.23 5.08
N ASP A 154 -48.31 -20.41 5.68
CA ASP A 154 -49.20 -21.54 5.40
C ASP A 154 -49.86 -21.93 6.73
N LEU A 155 -51.18 -22.03 6.71
CA LEU A 155 -52.00 -22.53 7.80
C LEU A 155 -52.60 -23.85 7.34
N TYR A 156 -52.22 -24.93 8.02
CA TYR A 156 -52.86 -26.22 7.90
C TYR A 156 -54.01 -26.30 8.92
N GLU A 157 -55.24 -26.19 8.41
CA GLU A 157 -56.46 -26.53 9.15
C GLU A 157 -56.61 -28.06 9.15
N THR A 158 -56.29 -28.66 10.28
CA THR A 158 -56.23 -30.11 10.43
C THR A 158 -57.63 -30.71 10.56
N PRO A 159 -57.85 -31.97 10.16
CA PRO A 159 -59.15 -32.60 10.36
C PRO A 159 -59.48 -32.72 11.85
N ASN A 160 -60.64 -32.19 12.27
CA ASN A 160 -61.13 -32.33 13.65
C ASN A 160 -61.38 -33.77 14.10
N GLN A 161 -61.47 -34.70 13.14
CA GLN A 161 -61.58 -36.13 13.36
C GLN A 161 -60.42 -36.82 12.64
N CYS A 162 -59.42 -37.23 13.41
CA CYS A 162 -58.18 -37.82 12.91
C CYS A 162 -57.64 -38.86 13.90
N ASP A 163 -56.85 -39.80 13.38
CA ASP A 163 -56.19 -40.84 14.18
C ASP A 163 -54.70 -40.56 14.38
N ASP A 164 -54.05 -39.90 13.41
CA ASP A 164 -52.60 -39.68 13.38
C ASP A 164 -52.24 -38.19 13.38
N LYS A 165 -51.21 -37.85 14.16
CA LYS A 165 -50.62 -36.50 14.14
C LYS A 165 -49.78 -36.31 12.88
N VAL A 166 -49.99 -35.18 12.21
CA VAL A 166 -49.22 -34.76 11.04
C VAL A 166 -47.91 -34.06 11.43
N ASP A 167 -47.80 -33.62 12.69
CA ASP A 167 -46.60 -33.04 13.25
C ASP A 167 -46.34 -33.56 14.68
N PRO A 168 -45.09 -33.97 15.02
CA PRO A 168 -44.79 -34.55 16.32
C PRO A 168 -44.95 -33.58 17.50
N GLU A 169 -44.97 -32.26 17.26
CA GLU A 169 -45.20 -31.25 18.29
C GLU A 169 -46.69 -31.03 18.61
N GLN A 170 -47.61 -31.64 17.85
CA GLN A 170 -49.04 -31.58 18.14
C GLN A 170 -49.36 -32.27 19.47
N SER A 171 -50.25 -31.67 20.26
CA SER A 171 -50.82 -32.32 21.45
C SER A 171 -51.94 -33.28 21.02
N ASN A 172 -52.79 -32.85 20.09
CA ASN A 172 -53.84 -33.61 19.43
C ASN A 172 -53.68 -33.50 17.90
N CYS A 173 -54.05 -34.53 17.13
CA CYS A 173 -53.95 -34.49 15.67
C CYS A 173 -54.83 -33.41 15.02
N SER A 174 -55.87 -32.96 15.73
CA SER A 174 -56.74 -31.83 15.35
C SER A 174 -56.17 -30.47 15.73
N ASP A 175 -54.93 -30.38 16.20
CA ASP A 175 -54.32 -29.08 16.50
C ASP A 175 -53.78 -28.44 15.22
N ASP A 176 -54.29 -27.27 14.86
CA ASP A 176 -53.91 -26.59 13.63
C ASP A 176 -52.52 -25.97 13.66
N ILE A 177 -51.90 -25.92 12.47
CA ILE A 177 -50.48 -25.58 12.31
C ILE A 177 -50.32 -24.36 11.42
N LEU A 178 -49.84 -23.25 11.96
CA LEU A 178 -49.47 -22.05 11.22
C LEU A 178 -47.94 -21.90 11.18
N ALA A 179 -47.36 -21.82 9.99
CA ALA A 179 -45.92 -21.62 9.82
C ALA A 179 -45.62 -20.55 8.77
N PHE A 180 -44.52 -19.81 8.97
CA PHE A 180 -43.98 -18.99 7.88
C PHE A 180 -43.32 -19.90 6.84
N THR A 181 -43.72 -19.77 5.58
CA THR A 181 -43.17 -20.56 4.48
C THR A 181 -41.84 -20.00 3.98
N SER A 182 -41.63 -18.69 4.17
CA SER A 182 -40.34 -18.04 4.04
C SER A 182 -40.29 -16.79 4.90
N THR A 183 -39.08 -16.33 5.20
CA THR A 183 -38.85 -14.98 5.68
C THR A 183 -38.50 -14.09 4.49
N PRO A 184 -38.70 -12.77 4.56
CA PRO A 184 -38.28 -11.85 3.50
C PRO A 184 -36.85 -12.19 3.06
N THR A 185 -36.69 -12.49 1.78
CA THR A 185 -35.39 -12.89 1.23
C THR A 185 -34.53 -11.66 0.95
N GLY A 186 -33.24 -11.78 1.26
CA GLY A 186 -32.28 -10.69 1.11
C GLY A 186 -32.10 -9.83 2.37
N GLU A 187 -31.21 -8.84 2.26
CA GLU A 187 -30.90 -7.94 3.38
C GLU A 187 -31.93 -6.83 3.47
N LEU A 188 -32.84 -6.96 4.44
CA LEU A 188 -33.79 -5.92 4.78
C LEU A 188 -33.09 -4.72 5.41
N THR A 189 -33.28 -3.54 4.84
CA THR A 189 -32.63 -2.31 5.31
C THR A 189 -33.67 -1.22 5.57
N ILE A 190 -33.54 -0.51 6.68
CA ILE A 190 -34.23 0.74 6.95
C ILE A 190 -33.23 1.90 6.93
N ASN A 191 -33.65 3.07 6.48
CA ASN A 191 -32.86 4.28 6.56
C ASN A 191 -33.44 5.20 7.63
N VAL A 192 -32.64 5.58 8.62
CA VAL A 192 -33.03 6.52 9.68
C VAL A 192 -32.00 7.64 9.71
N GLY A 193 -32.43 8.85 9.36
CA GLY A 193 -31.55 10.02 9.38
C GLY A 193 -30.36 9.92 8.41
N GLY A 194 -30.52 9.23 7.27
CA GLY A 194 -29.45 9.04 6.27
C GLY A 194 -28.49 7.90 6.59
N VAL A 195 -28.73 7.15 7.66
CA VAL A 195 -27.93 5.97 8.04
C VAL A 195 -28.75 4.71 7.81
N ASP A 196 -28.13 3.72 7.17
CA ASP A 196 -28.73 2.43 6.89
C ASP A 196 -28.56 1.46 8.07
N TYR A 197 -29.63 0.79 8.43
CA TYR A 197 -29.65 -0.28 9.43
C TYR A 197 -30.20 -1.54 8.80
N ALA A 198 -29.44 -2.62 8.94
CA ALA A 198 -29.91 -3.94 8.57
C ALA A 198 -30.90 -4.45 9.63
N PHE A 199 -32.06 -4.89 9.17
CA PHE A 199 -33.07 -5.56 9.96
C PHE A 199 -32.95 -7.07 9.81
N SER A 200 -33.18 -7.80 10.90
CA SER A 200 -33.26 -9.25 10.91
C SER A 200 -34.34 -9.68 11.88
N LEU A 201 -35.11 -10.72 11.51
CA LEU A 201 -36.01 -11.37 12.45
C LEU A 201 -35.21 -12.12 13.50
N VAL A 202 -35.59 -11.94 14.76
CA VAL A 202 -35.07 -12.78 15.83
C VAL A 202 -35.72 -14.14 15.68
N SER A 203 -34.89 -15.18 15.56
CA SER A 203 -35.28 -16.58 15.65
C SER A 203 -36.17 -17.18 14.54
N SER A 204 -36.23 -16.56 13.36
CA SER A 204 -36.94 -17.08 12.15
C SER A 204 -38.43 -17.43 12.35
N GLY A 205 -39.04 -17.04 13.47
CA GLY A 205 -40.40 -17.46 13.86
C GLY A 205 -40.90 -16.72 15.10
N PHE A 206 -41.48 -17.47 16.04
CA PHE A 206 -42.28 -16.96 17.14
C PHE A 206 -41.71 -17.39 18.49
N THR A 207 -41.86 -16.55 19.51
CA THR A 207 -41.68 -16.97 20.91
C THR A 207 -43.03 -16.98 21.62
N GLY A 208 -43.14 -17.77 22.69
CA GLY A 208 -44.38 -17.86 23.47
C GLY A 208 -44.72 -16.55 24.16
N ALA A 209 -46.01 -16.22 24.22
CA ALA A 209 -46.51 -15.10 25.01
C ALA A 209 -46.60 -15.50 26.50
N ASN A 210 -46.33 -14.55 27.40
CA ASN A 210 -46.50 -14.75 28.84
C ASN A 210 -47.92 -14.29 29.22
N ASN A 211 -48.81 -15.24 29.54
CA ASN A 211 -50.24 -14.97 29.80
C ASN A 211 -50.91 -14.13 28.68
N GLY A 212 -50.63 -14.48 27.42
CA GLY A 212 -51.19 -13.77 26.26
C GLY A 212 -50.57 -12.40 25.96
N THR A 213 -49.54 -11.98 26.73
CA THR A 213 -48.82 -10.72 26.51
C THR A 213 -47.40 -10.98 26.02
N CYS A 214 -46.98 -10.23 25.00
CA CYS A 214 -45.61 -10.30 24.50
C CYS A 214 -44.68 -9.38 25.29
N PRO A 215 -43.61 -9.91 25.91
CA PRO A 215 -42.64 -9.07 26.60
C PRO A 215 -41.87 -8.15 25.63
N ALA A 216 -41.16 -7.15 26.16
CA ALA A 216 -40.32 -6.26 25.34
C ALA A 216 -39.09 -6.98 24.77
N SER A 217 -38.59 -7.99 25.50
CA SER A 217 -37.47 -8.83 25.09
C SER A 217 -37.92 -10.28 24.96
N PRO A 218 -37.45 -11.03 23.95
CA PRO A 218 -37.84 -12.42 23.76
C PRO A 218 -37.38 -13.30 24.93
N SER A 219 -38.23 -14.23 25.34
CA SER A 219 -37.93 -15.23 26.37
C SER A 219 -38.42 -16.61 25.92
N GLY A 220 -37.71 -17.66 26.32
CA GLY A 220 -38.03 -19.04 25.94
C GLY A 220 -37.49 -19.44 24.56
N THR A 221 -37.71 -20.69 24.18
CA THR A 221 -37.29 -21.24 22.90
C THR A 221 -38.18 -20.71 21.78
N ALA A 222 -37.56 -20.24 20.71
CA ALA A 222 -38.27 -19.86 19.51
C ALA A 222 -38.79 -21.06 18.73
N LYS A 223 -39.95 -20.90 18.10
CA LYS A 223 -40.61 -21.90 17.27
C LYS A 223 -40.82 -21.34 15.87
N THR A 224 -40.62 -22.16 14.85
CA THR A 224 -40.87 -21.81 13.44
C THR A 224 -42.34 -21.97 13.03
N LYS A 225 -43.15 -22.56 13.91
CA LYS A 225 -44.57 -22.85 13.70
C LYS A 225 -45.37 -22.64 14.99
N PHE A 226 -46.62 -22.23 14.84
CA PHE A 226 -47.65 -22.24 15.87
C PHE A 226 -48.47 -23.51 15.73
N ILE A 227 -48.72 -24.17 16.85
CA ILE A 227 -49.70 -25.25 16.95
C ILE A 227 -50.78 -24.80 17.91
N THR A 228 -52.04 -24.85 17.49
CA THR A 228 -53.17 -24.30 18.25
C THR A 228 -54.22 -25.35 18.45
N THR A 229 -54.51 -25.65 19.72
CA THR A 229 -55.57 -26.61 20.05
C THR A 229 -56.94 -26.12 19.61
N GLU A 230 -57.75 -27.07 19.17
CA GLU A 230 -59.12 -26.84 18.73
C GLU A 230 -59.96 -26.07 19.78
N GLY A 231 -60.65 -25.03 19.33
CA GLY A 231 -61.44 -24.14 20.18
C GLY A 231 -60.62 -23.24 21.11
N GLN A 232 -59.30 -23.12 20.89
CA GLN A 232 -58.41 -22.29 21.68
C GLN A 232 -57.74 -21.19 20.84
N THR A 233 -57.14 -20.23 21.53
CA THR A 233 -56.31 -19.19 20.89
C THR A 233 -54.86 -19.33 21.34
N THR A 234 -53.96 -19.52 20.39
CA THR A 234 -52.51 -19.44 20.65
C THR A 234 -52.04 -18.02 20.37
N THR A 235 -51.22 -17.48 21.27
CA THR A 235 -50.56 -16.18 21.10
C THR A 235 -49.06 -16.37 20.99
N GLY A 236 -48.43 -15.68 20.04
CA GLY A 236 -46.97 -15.58 20.05
C GLY A 236 -46.46 -14.25 19.56
N CYS A 237 -45.15 -14.12 19.67
CA CYS A 237 -44.47 -12.84 19.66
C CYS A 237 -43.42 -12.81 18.57
N LEU A 238 -43.51 -11.81 17.71
CA LEU A 238 -42.58 -11.58 16.61
C LEU A 238 -41.59 -10.49 17.02
N TYR A 239 -40.29 -10.77 16.94
CA TYR A 239 -39.23 -9.84 17.32
C TYR A 239 -38.27 -9.58 16.16
N GLY A 240 -37.71 -8.37 16.15
CA GLY A 240 -36.67 -7.95 15.22
C GLY A 240 -35.41 -7.51 15.96
N GLN A 241 -34.32 -7.39 15.21
CA GLN A 241 -33.06 -6.80 15.66
C GLN A 241 -32.52 -5.89 14.56
N LEU A 242 -31.86 -4.80 14.95
CA LEU A 242 -31.17 -3.90 14.04
C LEU A 242 -29.66 -3.95 14.25
N ALA A 243 -28.89 -3.84 13.16
CA ALA A 243 -27.46 -3.60 13.17
C ALA A 243 -27.12 -2.49 12.16
N GLN A 244 -26.32 -1.49 12.55
CA GLN A 244 -25.93 -0.43 11.63
C GLN A 244 -25.07 -0.98 10.49
N LYS A 245 -25.42 -0.62 9.26
CA LYS A 245 -24.60 -0.93 8.08
C LYS A 245 -23.50 0.12 7.96
N ARG A 246 -22.29 -0.29 8.28
CA ARG A 246 -21.07 0.46 8.03
C ARG A 246 -20.39 -0.08 6.78
N THR A 247 -19.32 0.57 6.35
CA THR A 247 -18.49 0.08 5.26
C THR A 247 -17.04 -0.03 5.69
N ILE A 248 -16.32 -0.99 5.14
CA ILE A 248 -14.86 -1.08 5.25
C ILE A 248 -14.29 -0.92 3.84
N GLU A 249 -13.32 -0.02 3.71
CA GLU A 249 -12.52 0.20 2.50
C GLU A 249 -11.08 -0.19 2.79
N LEU A 250 -10.50 -1.05 1.95
CA LEU A 250 -9.09 -1.42 2.04
C LEU A 250 -8.28 -0.52 1.13
N VAL A 251 -7.32 0.19 1.71
CA VAL A 251 -6.38 1.01 0.98
C VAL A 251 -5.00 0.39 1.09
N LYS A 252 -4.38 0.11 -0.07
CA LYS A 252 -2.97 -0.25 -0.15
C LYS A 252 -2.16 1.00 -0.42
N LYS A 253 -1.21 1.31 0.45
CA LYS A 253 -0.22 2.39 0.29
C LYS A 253 1.18 1.81 0.07
N VAL A 254 1.94 2.41 -0.83
CA VAL A 254 3.36 2.11 -1.04
C VAL A 254 4.22 3.33 -0.74
N GLN A 255 5.42 3.12 -0.21
CA GLN A 255 6.37 4.20 0.07
C GLN A 255 7.82 3.75 -0.04
N TRP A 256 8.75 4.70 -0.15
CA TRP A 256 10.20 4.47 -0.17
C TRP A 256 10.99 5.69 0.28
N ALA A 257 12.25 5.47 0.64
CA ALA A 257 13.14 6.52 1.12
C ALA A 257 13.83 7.29 -0.03
N GLY A 258 13.78 8.62 0.04
CA GLY A 258 14.48 9.50 -0.90
C GLY A 258 14.06 9.27 -2.35
N ASP A 259 15.05 9.17 -3.23
CA ASP A 259 14.87 8.96 -4.67
C ASP A 259 14.97 7.48 -5.09
N SER A 260 14.78 6.54 -4.15
CA SER A 260 14.87 5.08 -4.35
C SER A 260 13.63 4.50 -5.05
N THR A 261 13.29 5.06 -6.20
CA THR A 261 12.08 4.70 -6.96
C THR A 261 12.16 3.25 -7.46
N PRO A 262 11.16 2.40 -7.12
CA PRO A 262 11.07 1.05 -7.65
C PRO A 262 10.76 1.07 -9.16
N GLY A 263 11.24 0.06 -9.89
CA GLY A 263 10.96 -0.06 -11.33
C GLY A 263 9.47 -0.33 -11.62
N THR A 264 8.86 -1.23 -10.85
CA THR A 264 7.43 -1.57 -10.91
C THR A 264 6.88 -1.79 -9.51
N ILE A 265 5.58 -1.54 -9.34
CA ILE A 265 4.84 -1.86 -8.12
C ILE A 265 4.15 -3.22 -8.33
N PRO A 266 4.40 -4.23 -7.48
CA PRO A 266 3.69 -5.50 -7.55
C PRO A 266 2.25 -5.37 -7.07
N ALA A 267 1.42 -6.35 -7.43
CA ALA A 267 0.10 -6.50 -6.81
C ALA A 267 0.25 -7.07 -5.39
N PHE A 268 -0.46 -6.50 -4.42
CA PHE A 268 -0.52 -6.98 -3.04
C PHE A 268 -1.82 -7.76 -2.83
N SER A 269 -1.72 -8.98 -2.33
CA SER A 269 -2.87 -9.86 -2.08
C SER A 269 -3.46 -9.68 -0.69
N PHE A 270 -4.76 -9.91 -0.56
CA PHE A 270 -5.48 -9.86 0.70
C PHE A 270 -6.37 -11.09 0.84
N THR A 271 -6.49 -11.59 2.08
CA THR A 271 -7.50 -12.57 2.44
C THR A 271 -8.46 -11.98 3.46
N SER A 272 -9.71 -12.45 3.45
CA SER A 272 -10.69 -12.04 4.45
C SER A 272 -11.58 -13.17 4.90
N THR A 273 -12.10 -13.06 6.13
CA THR A 273 -13.15 -13.92 6.67
C THR A 273 -14.21 -13.05 7.35
N SER A 274 -15.44 -13.58 7.44
CA SER A 274 -16.53 -12.99 8.21
C SER A 274 -17.27 -14.05 9.02
N SER A 275 -17.71 -13.68 10.22
CA SER A 275 -18.59 -14.51 11.06
C SER A 275 -20.04 -14.50 10.56
N LEU A 276 -20.40 -13.61 9.64
CA LEU A 276 -21.77 -13.45 9.14
C LEU A 276 -21.95 -14.15 7.79
N VAL A 277 -22.94 -15.04 7.72
CA VAL A 277 -23.33 -15.73 6.48
C VAL A 277 -23.84 -14.72 5.46
N GLY A 278 -23.35 -14.80 4.21
CA GLY A 278 -23.72 -13.89 3.14
C GLY A 278 -22.99 -12.53 3.18
N SER A 279 -22.03 -12.36 4.08
CA SER A 279 -21.18 -11.16 4.09
C SER A 279 -20.30 -11.07 2.84
N PRO A 280 -20.11 -9.86 2.27
CA PRO A 280 -19.19 -9.64 1.15
C PRO A 280 -17.71 -9.88 1.50
N TRP A 281 -17.40 -10.07 2.79
CA TRP A 281 -16.07 -10.40 3.32
C TRP A 281 -15.78 -11.90 3.40
N GLN A 282 -16.76 -12.76 3.10
CA GLN A 282 -16.51 -14.20 2.89
C GLN A 282 -15.74 -14.47 1.60
N THR A 283 -15.72 -13.51 0.67
CA THR A 283 -14.90 -13.56 -0.55
C THR A 283 -13.72 -12.60 -0.41
N ASN A 284 -12.52 -13.12 -0.68
CA ASN A 284 -11.28 -12.35 -0.59
C ASN A 284 -11.36 -11.06 -1.43
N PRO A 285 -10.79 -9.94 -0.94
CA PRO A 285 -10.63 -8.73 -1.74
C PRO A 285 -9.75 -8.99 -2.96
N SER A 286 -9.97 -8.23 -4.03
CA SER A 286 -9.06 -8.23 -5.18
C SER A 286 -7.68 -7.73 -4.77
N ASN A 287 -6.65 -8.22 -5.47
CA ASN A 287 -5.29 -7.72 -5.27
C ASN A 287 -5.21 -6.23 -5.65
N LEU A 288 -4.45 -5.46 -4.89
CA LEU A 288 -4.30 -4.02 -5.09
C LEU A 288 -2.91 -3.68 -5.61
N THR A 289 -2.86 -2.90 -6.69
CA THR A 289 -1.61 -2.39 -7.29
C THR A 289 -1.65 -0.86 -7.27
N PRO A 290 -1.01 -0.22 -6.28
CA PRO A 290 -0.88 1.23 -6.25
C PRO A 290 -0.11 1.78 -7.47
N PRO A 291 -0.33 3.04 -7.87
CA PRO A 291 0.49 3.70 -8.87
C PRO A 291 1.95 3.78 -8.42
N ASN A 292 2.90 3.81 -9.37
CA ASN A 292 4.33 3.95 -9.09
C ASN A 292 4.70 5.40 -8.72
N THR A 293 4.16 5.86 -7.59
CA THR A 293 4.42 7.17 -6.98
C THR A 293 4.66 6.99 -5.48
N ASN A 294 5.58 7.76 -4.90
CA ASN A 294 5.89 7.62 -3.48
C ASN A 294 4.69 8.09 -2.64
N GLY A 295 4.15 7.21 -1.80
CA GLY A 295 2.89 7.45 -1.09
C GLY A 295 1.64 7.14 -1.90
N GLY A 296 1.78 6.59 -3.11
CA GLY A 296 0.66 6.20 -3.96
C GLY A 296 -0.25 5.16 -3.31
N THR A 297 -1.54 5.24 -3.61
CA THR A 297 -2.57 4.38 -3.03
C THR A 297 -3.44 3.69 -4.08
N ALA A 298 -3.89 2.47 -3.79
CA ALA A 298 -4.99 1.80 -4.49
C ALA A 298 -6.04 1.35 -3.47
N SER A 299 -7.30 1.26 -3.89
CA SER A 299 -8.41 0.90 -3.01
C SER A 299 -9.20 -0.30 -3.55
N SER A 300 -9.75 -1.12 -2.65
CA SER A 300 -10.72 -2.17 -2.99
C SER A 300 -12.12 -1.63 -3.30
N GLY A 301 -12.37 -0.35 -3.02
CA GLY A 301 -13.71 0.18 -2.84
C GLY A 301 -14.32 -0.26 -1.50
N ALA A 302 -15.40 0.40 -1.13
CA ALA A 302 -16.13 0.14 0.11
C ALA A 302 -16.98 -1.15 -0.01
N LYS A 303 -16.91 -2.02 0.99
CA LYS A 303 -17.84 -3.15 1.15
C LYS A 303 -18.58 -3.05 2.48
N ALA A 304 -19.82 -3.55 2.52
CA ALA A 304 -20.67 -3.49 3.70
C ALA A 304 -20.11 -4.32 4.87
N PHE A 305 -20.38 -3.85 6.09
CA PHE A 305 -20.00 -4.46 7.36
C PHE A 305 -21.07 -4.14 8.42
N ARG A 306 -21.47 -5.11 9.25
CA ARG A 306 -22.51 -4.89 10.26
C ARG A 306 -21.94 -4.67 11.65
N ALA A 307 -22.12 -3.46 12.16
CA ALA A 307 -21.67 -3.09 13.49
C ALA A 307 -22.34 -3.96 14.58
N GLY A 308 -21.57 -4.28 15.62
CA GLY A 308 -22.00 -5.03 16.80
C GLY A 308 -22.21 -6.53 16.61
N VAL A 309 -22.49 -7.01 15.40
CA VAL A 309 -22.90 -8.41 15.14
C VAL A 309 -21.98 -9.17 14.17
N GLU A 310 -21.21 -8.47 13.35
CA GLU A 310 -20.27 -9.08 12.41
C GLU A 310 -18.83 -8.94 12.91
N THR A 311 -18.05 -10.02 12.80
CA THR A 311 -16.60 -9.99 12.95
C THR A 311 -15.95 -10.22 11.60
N VAL A 312 -15.13 -9.27 11.16
CA VAL A 312 -14.36 -9.36 9.91
C VAL A 312 -12.87 -9.42 10.23
N THR A 313 -12.16 -10.37 9.63
CA THR A 313 -10.69 -10.43 9.70
C THR A 313 -10.12 -10.25 8.31
N ILE A 314 -9.10 -9.40 8.16
CA ILE A 314 -8.47 -9.06 6.88
C ILE A 314 -6.96 -9.17 7.05
N THR A 315 -6.30 -9.91 6.17
CA THR A 315 -4.86 -10.12 6.24
C THR A 315 -4.21 -9.77 4.90
N GLU A 316 -3.21 -8.89 4.92
CA GLU A 316 -2.32 -8.74 3.77
C GLU A 316 -1.41 -9.98 3.64
N GLY A 317 -1.27 -10.48 2.42
CA GLY A 317 -0.49 -11.67 2.12
C GLY A 317 1.02 -11.54 2.34
N ASN A 318 1.76 -12.47 1.73
CA ASN A 318 3.22 -12.47 1.79
C ASN A 318 3.79 -11.19 1.14
N ASN A 319 4.90 -10.72 1.70
CA ASN A 319 5.59 -9.55 1.15
C ASN A 319 6.11 -9.89 -0.26
N PRO A 320 5.76 -9.11 -1.29
CA PRO A 320 6.41 -9.24 -2.59
C PRO A 320 7.91 -9.00 -2.49
N THR A 321 8.67 -9.49 -3.47
CA THR A 321 10.13 -9.24 -3.58
C THR A 321 10.43 -7.75 -3.47
N ASP A 322 11.44 -7.40 -2.68
CA ASP A 322 11.88 -6.04 -2.40
C ASP A 322 10.90 -5.14 -1.63
N TRP A 323 9.75 -5.65 -1.18
CA TRP A 323 8.78 -4.90 -0.37
C TRP A 323 8.69 -5.47 1.04
N GLN A 324 8.36 -4.63 2.01
CA GLN A 324 8.09 -5.06 3.38
C GLN A 324 6.86 -4.34 3.92
N PHE A 325 5.94 -5.10 4.52
CA PHE A 325 4.90 -4.55 5.37
C PHE A 325 5.49 -3.69 6.48
N THR A 326 4.91 -2.50 6.67
CA THR A 326 5.38 -1.51 7.65
C THR A 326 4.31 -1.20 8.68
N SER A 327 3.07 -0.99 8.24
CA SER A 327 1.98 -0.66 9.16
C SER A 327 0.61 -0.90 8.53
N VAL A 328 -0.39 -1.07 9.39
CA VAL A 328 -1.79 -0.97 9.04
C VAL A 328 -2.49 -0.10 10.07
N GLN A 329 -3.43 0.73 9.62
CA GLN A 329 -4.28 1.53 10.50
C GLN A 329 -5.67 1.64 9.90
N CYS A 330 -6.69 1.39 10.73
CA CYS A 330 -8.09 1.62 10.38
C CYS A 330 -8.61 2.83 11.13
N LEU A 331 -9.12 3.80 10.38
CA LEU A 331 -9.78 5.00 10.90
C LEU A 331 -11.21 5.07 10.37
N ASP A 332 -12.10 5.74 11.08
CA ASP A 332 -13.41 6.07 10.52
C ASP A 332 -13.30 7.19 9.46
N GLY A 333 -14.39 7.48 8.75
CA GLY A 333 -14.42 8.56 7.75
C GLY A 333 -14.21 9.97 8.31
N ALA A 334 -14.30 10.15 9.63
CA ALA A 334 -13.95 11.39 10.30
C ALA A 334 -12.46 11.44 10.72
N GLY A 335 -11.69 10.38 10.45
CA GLY A 335 -10.27 10.26 10.82
C GLY A 335 -10.02 9.79 12.26
N GLY A 336 -11.07 9.40 12.98
CA GLY A 336 -11.02 8.88 14.35
C GLY A 336 -10.64 7.40 14.43
N THR A 337 -10.08 6.99 15.56
CA THR A 337 -9.82 5.57 15.84
C THR A 337 -11.12 4.80 16.02
N VAL A 338 -11.19 3.58 15.49
CA VAL A 338 -12.39 2.74 15.58
C VAL A 338 -12.24 1.72 16.70
N THR A 339 -13.12 1.80 17.71
CA THR A 339 -13.22 0.79 18.78
C THR A 339 -13.61 -0.58 18.19
N GLY A 340 -13.06 -1.67 18.75
CA GLY A 340 -13.30 -3.03 18.25
C GLY A 340 -12.36 -3.43 17.10
N VAL A 341 -11.45 -2.56 16.68
CA VAL A 341 -10.38 -2.91 15.75
C VAL A 341 -9.13 -3.30 16.51
N SER A 342 -8.58 -4.47 16.18
CA SER A 342 -7.33 -4.99 16.71
C SER A 342 -6.36 -5.33 15.58
N TYR A 343 -5.07 -5.26 15.91
CA TYR A 343 -3.98 -5.41 14.96
C TYR A 343 -3.04 -6.52 15.41
N ASN A 344 -2.77 -7.47 14.53
CA ASN A 344 -1.74 -8.48 14.71
C ASN A 344 -0.88 -8.54 13.44
N ASN A 345 0.20 -7.77 13.42
CA ASN A 345 1.08 -7.63 12.26
C ASN A 345 0.30 -7.20 11.01
N LYS A 346 0.18 -8.08 10.01
CA LYS A 346 -0.55 -7.84 8.75
C LYS A 346 -2.04 -8.14 8.83
N THR A 347 -2.52 -8.57 9.98
CA THR A 347 -3.91 -8.95 10.19
C THR A 347 -4.62 -7.87 10.99
N VAL A 348 -5.75 -7.41 10.46
CA VAL A 348 -6.72 -6.57 11.14
C VAL A 348 -7.92 -7.43 11.48
N THR A 349 -8.39 -7.37 12.71
CA THR A 349 -9.67 -7.95 13.11
C THR A 349 -10.59 -6.84 13.62
N LEU A 350 -11.73 -6.69 12.95
CA LEU A 350 -12.83 -5.82 13.34
C LEU A 350 -13.89 -6.69 14.03
N ALA A 351 -13.89 -6.69 15.36
CA ALA A 351 -14.81 -7.48 16.19
C ALA A 351 -15.55 -6.54 17.15
N ASN A 352 -16.85 -6.71 17.29
CA ASN A 352 -17.69 -5.87 18.16
C ASN A 352 -17.49 -4.36 17.91
N VAL A 353 -17.31 -3.98 16.65
CA VAL A 353 -17.21 -2.56 16.26
C VAL A 353 -18.55 -1.88 16.54
N PRO A 354 -18.60 -0.76 17.27
CA PRO A 354 -19.84 -0.09 17.60
C PRO A 354 -20.44 0.63 16.40
N ASP A 355 -21.71 1.00 16.57
CA ASP A 355 -22.35 1.93 15.67
C ASP A 355 -21.56 3.25 15.63
N ALA A 356 -21.47 3.83 14.45
CA ALA A 356 -20.97 5.16 14.26
C ALA A 356 -21.92 6.19 14.88
N THR A 357 -21.35 7.17 15.59
CA THR A 357 -22.09 8.25 16.25
C THR A 357 -22.45 9.40 15.31
N SER A 358 -21.97 9.37 14.07
CA SER A 358 -22.27 10.34 13.01
C SER A 358 -22.23 9.67 11.64
N ALA A 359 -22.91 10.25 10.65
CA ALA A 359 -22.86 9.79 9.26
C ALA A 359 -21.42 9.80 8.69
N ALA A 360 -20.59 10.78 9.08
CA ALA A 360 -19.19 10.87 8.65
C ALA A 360 -18.31 9.73 9.22
N SER A 361 -18.66 9.20 10.39
CA SER A 361 -17.95 8.07 11.00
C SER A 361 -18.42 6.71 10.50
N VAL A 362 -19.46 6.63 9.66
CA VAL A 362 -19.97 5.34 9.13
C VAL A 362 -18.90 4.55 8.38
N PRO A 363 -18.19 5.11 7.37
CA PRO A 363 -17.15 4.36 6.66
C PRO A 363 -15.92 4.14 7.55
N ILE A 364 -15.23 3.04 7.31
CA ILE A 364 -13.96 2.65 7.95
C ILE A 364 -12.94 2.45 6.84
N VAL A 365 -11.80 3.12 6.91
CA VAL A 365 -10.73 2.99 5.92
C VAL A 365 -9.53 2.34 6.60
N CYS A 366 -9.19 1.13 6.17
CA CYS A 366 -8.02 0.39 6.63
C CYS A 366 -6.87 0.56 5.62
N THR A 367 -5.85 1.34 5.99
CA THR A 367 -4.69 1.63 5.14
C THR A 367 -3.50 0.73 5.50
N TYR A 368 -3.14 -0.17 4.59
CA TYR A 368 -1.97 -1.06 4.68
C TYR A 368 -0.78 -0.45 3.94
N THR A 369 0.32 -0.18 4.63
CA THR A 369 1.51 0.48 4.08
C THR A 369 2.67 -0.52 3.93
N ASN A 370 3.19 -0.64 2.71
CA ASN A 370 4.45 -1.36 2.46
C ASN A 370 5.55 -0.41 1.98
N THR A 371 6.75 -0.67 2.45
CA THR A 371 7.95 0.11 2.13
C THR A 371 8.87 -0.69 1.21
N PHE A 372 9.37 -0.05 0.16
CA PHE A 372 10.41 -0.62 -0.70
C PHE A 372 11.73 -0.71 0.07
N THR A 373 12.43 -1.83 -0.06
CA THR A 373 13.58 -2.19 0.79
C THR A 373 14.95 -1.85 0.20
N LYS A 374 14.99 -1.38 -1.04
CA LYS A 374 16.23 -0.97 -1.69
C LYS A 374 16.41 0.53 -1.60
N SER A 375 17.67 0.94 -1.43
CA SER A 375 18.12 2.31 -1.46
C SER A 375 18.90 2.59 -2.75
N LYS A 376 18.85 3.83 -3.22
CA LYS A 376 19.58 4.25 -4.41
C LYS A 376 21.07 4.47 -4.13
N LEU A 377 21.93 3.90 -4.98
CA LEU A 377 23.35 4.19 -5.06
C LEU A 377 23.65 4.95 -6.35
N LYS A 378 24.29 6.12 -6.23
CA LYS A 378 24.80 6.91 -7.35
C LYS A 378 26.33 6.91 -7.33
N LEU A 379 26.94 6.80 -8.50
CA LEU A 379 28.37 6.96 -8.71
C LEU A 379 28.61 8.04 -9.76
N GLN A 380 29.31 9.10 -9.37
CA GLN A 380 29.57 10.27 -10.20
C GLN A 380 31.05 10.63 -10.22
N LYS A 381 31.42 11.54 -11.13
CA LYS A 381 32.80 11.95 -11.37
C LYS A 381 33.00 13.44 -11.17
N THR A 382 34.09 13.80 -10.49
CA THR A 382 34.61 15.15 -10.42
C THR A 382 36.02 15.21 -11.04
N TRP A 383 36.23 16.19 -11.91
CA TRP A 383 37.52 16.51 -12.51
C TRP A 383 38.05 17.80 -11.89
N VAL A 384 39.32 17.83 -11.52
CA VAL A 384 40.03 19.03 -11.08
C VAL A 384 41.15 19.31 -12.08
N ASP A 385 41.02 20.42 -12.80
CA ASP A 385 41.88 20.80 -13.93
C ASP A 385 41.99 19.70 -14.99
N GLY A 386 40.91 18.96 -15.25
CA GLY A 386 40.89 17.84 -16.18
C GLY A 386 41.28 18.25 -17.60
N LYS A 387 42.06 17.42 -18.30
CA LYS A 387 42.35 17.66 -19.72
C LYS A 387 41.10 17.39 -20.55
N ASN A 388 40.79 18.26 -21.51
CA ASN A 388 39.61 18.08 -22.36
C ASN A 388 39.64 16.72 -23.07
N ASN A 389 38.50 16.02 -23.10
CA ASN A 389 38.32 14.69 -23.67
C ASN A 389 38.98 13.51 -22.94
N ASP A 390 39.63 13.72 -21.79
CA ASP A 390 40.00 12.59 -20.92
C ASP A 390 38.72 11.96 -20.36
N THR A 391 38.70 10.63 -20.24
CA THR A 391 37.51 9.85 -19.87
C THR A 391 37.74 8.98 -18.66
N ALA A 392 36.66 8.75 -17.92
CA ALA A 392 36.59 7.89 -16.75
C ALA A 392 35.36 6.97 -16.87
N GLN A 393 35.58 5.66 -16.99
CA GLN A 393 34.51 4.68 -16.91
C GLN A 393 34.19 4.39 -15.44
N LEU A 394 33.00 4.80 -15.01
CA LEU A 394 32.43 4.55 -13.69
C LEU A 394 31.64 3.24 -13.70
N THR A 395 31.89 2.36 -12.73
CA THR A 395 31.19 1.08 -12.61
C THR A 395 30.69 0.84 -11.19
N ILE A 396 29.43 0.41 -11.08
CA ILE A 396 28.84 -0.13 -9.84
C ILE A 396 28.69 -1.64 -9.99
N THR A 397 29.26 -2.40 -9.04
CA THR A 397 29.08 -3.85 -8.93
C THR A 397 28.16 -4.18 -7.74
N GLY A 398 27.25 -5.14 -7.93
CA GLY A 398 26.15 -5.44 -7.00
C GLY A 398 24.90 -4.58 -7.23
N GLY A 399 23.78 -4.94 -6.59
CA GLY A 399 22.48 -4.31 -6.80
C GLY A 399 21.86 -4.50 -8.19
N THR A 400 20.66 -3.94 -8.37
CA THR A 400 19.83 -4.02 -9.58
C THR A 400 19.73 -2.67 -10.30
N GLY A 401 19.59 -2.66 -11.62
CA GLY A 401 19.45 -1.44 -12.43
C GLY A 401 20.21 -1.54 -13.75
N ALA A 402 19.73 -0.84 -14.79
CA ALA A 402 20.33 -0.90 -16.14
C ALA A 402 21.53 0.04 -16.33
N ASN A 403 21.63 1.12 -15.54
CA ASN A 403 22.60 2.20 -15.72
C ASN A 403 23.84 2.08 -14.81
N LYS A 404 24.32 0.85 -14.56
CA LYS A 404 25.41 0.59 -13.60
C LYS A 404 26.81 0.94 -14.12
N VAL A 405 26.93 1.27 -15.42
CA VAL A 405 28.17 1.71 -16.05
C VAL A 405 27.90 3.02 -16.80
N LYS A 406 28.74 4.03 -16.58
CA LYS A 406 28.72 5.30 -17.32
C LYS A 406 30.15 5.77 -17.57
N THR A 407 30.33 6.58 -18.62
CA THR A 407 31.61 7.20 -18.93
C THR A 407 31.46 8.70 -18.74
N SER A 408 32.25 9.27 -17.83
CA SER A 408 32.39 10.72 -17.71
C SER A 408 33.52 11.21 -18.60
N THR A 409 33.33 12.36 -19.24
CA THR A 409 34.34 13.01 -20.10
C THR A 409 34.63 14.39 -19.55
N SER A 410 35.91 14.66 -19.26
CA SER A 410 36.39 15.97 -18.81
C SER A 410 36.11 17.05 -19.87
N ASN A 411 35.60 18.19 -19.41
CA ASN A 411 35.26 19.34 -20.24
C ASN A 411 36.43 20.33 -20.46
N GLY A 412 37.62 20.03 -19.94
CA GLY A 412 38.81 20.87 -20.11
C GLY A 412 38.84 22.15 -19.28
N GLN A 413 37.85 22.39 -18.42
CA GLN A 413 37.79 23.61 -17.61
C GLN A 413 38.80 23.56 -16.45
N ALA A 414 39.36 24.73 -16.14
CA ALA A 414 40.16 24.91 -14.93
C ALA A 414 39.27 24.87 -13.68
N GLY A 415 39.84 24.44 -12.56
CA GLY A 415 39.13 24.26 -11.30
C GLY A 415 38.39 22.93 -11.23
N SER A 416 37.40 22.84 -10.33
CA SER A 416 36.64 21.62 -10.07
C SER A 416 35.32 21.62 -10.83
N TRP A 417 35.04 20.52 -11.54
CA TRP A 417 33.78 20.29 -12.25
C TRP A 417 33.26 18.87 -11.99
N THR A 418 31.98 18.75 -11.64
CA THR A 418 31.29 17.46 -11.44
C THR A 418 30.38 17.16 -12.61
N ASP A 419 30.54 15.97 -13.19
CA ASP A 419 29.69 15.45 -14.25
C ASP A 419 28.39 14.88 -13.67
N ASN A 420 27.36 15.70 -13.61
CA ASN A 420 26.03 15.31 -13.15
C ASN A 420 25.19 14.64 -14.25
N THR A 421 25.69 14.55 -15.49
CA THR A 421 24.98 13.96 -16.62
C THR A 421 25.28 12.46 -16.71
N ASN A 422 26.54 12.07 -16.54
CA ASN A 422 26.99 10.68 -16.65
C ASN A 422 27.13 10.00 -15.28
N VAL A 423 26.00 9.84 -14.60
CA VAL A 423 25.93 9.19 -13.27
C VAL A 423 25.51 7.73 -13.42
N ALA A 424 26.33 6.81 -12.91
CA ALA A 424 25.95 5.40 -12.81
C ALA A 424 25.04 5.19 -11.60
N GLU A 425 24.00 4.36 -11.75
CA GLU A 425 22.97 4.17 -10.72
C GLU A 425 22.61 2.69 -10.50
N ALA A 426 22.35 2.33 -9.24
CA ALA A 426 21.83 1.03 -8.84
C ALA A 426 20.83 1.17 -7.68
N GLN A 427 19.91 0.21 -7.58
CA GLN A 427 19.06 -0.03 -6.41
C GLN A 427 19.63 -1.21 -5.62
N VAL A 428 19.94 -0.99 -4.36
CA VAL A 428 20.70 -1.93 -3.53
C VAL A 428 19.96 -2.14 -2.21
N LYS A 429 19.77 -3.38 -1.78
CA LYS A 429 19.13 -3.67 -0.49
C LYS A 429 20.07 -3.32 0.64
N ALA A 430 19.53 -2.76 1.73
CA ALA A 430 20.32 -2.47 2.92
C ALA A 430 20.99 -3.75 3.47
N GLY A 431 22.28 -3.66 3.81
CA GLY A 431 23.09 -4.79 4.27
C GLY A 431 23.82 -5.55 3.16
N ASP A 432 23.44 -5.39 1.88
CA ASP A 432 24.18 -6.00 0.78
C ASP A 432 25.55 -5.33 0.58
N SER A 433 26.53 -6.11 0.12
CA SER A 433 27.83 -5.58 -0.28
C SER A 433 27.80 -5.10 -1.73
N VAL A 434 28.38 -3.93 -1.97
CA VAL A 434 28.52 -3.31 -3.28
C VAL A 434 29.93 -2.74 -3.44
N SER A 435 30.36 -2.54 -4.69
CA SER A 435 31.59 -1.81 -4.96
C SER A 435 31.41 -0.78 -6.07
N VAL A 436 32.19 0.29 -5.96
CA VAL A 436 32.32 1.33 -6.97
C VAL A 436 33.73 1.31 -7.52
N ALA A 437 33.88 1.55 -8.82
CA ALA A 437 35.18 1.58 -9.48
C ALA A 437 35.22 2.69 -10.54
N GLU A 438 36.43 3.16 -10.80
CA GLU A 438 36.75 4.08 -11.89
C GLU A 438 37.91 3.50 -12.71
N VAL A 439 37.81 3.58 -14.04
CA VAL A 439 38.91 3.32 -14.98
C VAL A 439 39.14 4.55 -15.85
N LEU A 440 40.29 5.20 -15.65
CA LEU A 440 40.77 6.32 -16.46
C LEU A 440 41.37 5.84 -17.77
N ASN A 441 41.16 6.59 -18.86
CA ASN A 441 41.90 6.36 -20.11
C ASN A 441 43.37 6.81 -20.03
N VAL A 442 43.70 7.79 -19.16
CA VAL A 442 45.07 8.29 -18.96
C VAL A 442 45.42 8.44 -17.47
N PRO A 443 45.46 7.33 -16.69
CA PRO A 443 45.58 7.39 -15.23
C PRO A 443 46.85 8.07 -14.73
N GLY A 444 47.96 7.96 -15.48
CA GLY A 444 49.25 8.53 -15.08
C GLY A 444 49.24 10.05 -14.85
N ASN A 445 48.26 10.78 -15.40
CA ASN A 445 48.16 12.24 -15.27
C ASN A 445 47.46 12.71 -13.99
N TYR A 446 46.83 11.81 -13.23
CA TYR A 446 45.89 12.17 -12.17
C TYR A 446 46.19 11.47 -10.85
N THR A 447 45.90 12.16 -9.75
CA THR A 447 45.65 11.52 -8.45
C THR A 447 44.14 11.33 -8.30
N SER A 448 43.71 10.11 -7.97
CA SER A 448 42.29 9.75 -7.81
C SER A 448 41.94 9.49 -6.34
N THR A 449 40.79 10.00 -5.90
CA THR A 449 40.20 9.72 -4.59
C THR A 449 38.71 9.41 -4.72
N VAL A 450 38.15 8.63 -3.79
CA VAL A 450 36.71 8.35 -3.71
C VAL A 450 36.17 8.73 -2.35
N SER A 451 34.98 9.34 -2.34
CA SER A 451 34.23 9.64 -1.12
C SER A 451 32.75 9.33 -1.34
N CYS A 452 32.06 8.87 -0.31
CA CYS A 452 30.64 8.53 -0.38
C CYS A 452 29.85 9.23 0.73
N THR A 453 28.61 9.61 0.44
CA THR A 453 27.66 10.10 1.45
C THR A 453 27.07 8.94 2.27
N GLY A 454 26.29 9.24 3.30
CA GLY A 454 25.58 8.22 4.08
C GLY A 454 26.45 7.46 5.08
N GLY A 455 27.60 8.02 5.46
CA GLY A 455 28.46 7.48 6.53
C GLY A 455 29.23 6.22 6.13
N VAL A 456 29.33 5.92 4.83
CA VAL A 456 30.11 4.78 4.33
C VAL A 456 31.45 5.23 3.77
N THR A 457 32.49 4.46 4.08
CA THR A 457 33.84 4.66 3.54
C THR A 457 34.20 3.41 2.72
N PRO A 458 34.35 3.53 1.39
CA PRO A 458 34.82 2.42 0.57
C PRO A 458 36.22 1.96 0.99
N ASN A 459 36.47 0.66 0.92
CA ASN A 459 37.83 0.13 1.09
C ASN A 459 38.71 0.40 -0.14
N ALA A 460 39.94 -0.13 -0.15
CA ALA A 460 40.89 0.06 -1.26
C ALA A 460 40.39 -0.47 -2.62
N GLN A 461 39.45 -1.41 -2.61
CA GLN A 461 38.79 -1.97 -3.80
C GLN A 461 37.45 -1.28 -4.11
N GLY A 462 37.12 -0.19 -3.42
CA GLY A 462 35.88 0.55 -3.59
C GLY A 462 34.64 -0.16 -3.01
N GLN A 463 34.81 -1.20 -2.19
CA GLN A 463 33.73 -1.99 -1.62
C GLN A 463 33.24 -1.41 -0.29
N PHE A 464 31.92 -1.45 -0.06
CA PHE A 464 31.26 -1.11 1.21
C PHE A 464 29.92 -1.85 1.37
N THR A 465 29.33 -1.78 2.56
CA THR A 465 27.98 -2.31 2.85
C THR A 465 26.95 -1.21 2.69
N MET A 466 25.89 -1.47 1.93
CA MET A 466 24.84 -0.47 1.67
C MET A 466 24.03 -0.17 2.95
N PRO A 467 23.92 1.10 3.37
CA PRO A 467 23.07 1.49 4.50
C PRO A 467 21.59 1.55 4.07
N ASN A 468 20.68 1.71 5.04
CA ASN A 468 19.25 1.91 4.78
C ASN A 468 18.91 3.37 4.40
N GLN A 469 19.70 3.94 3.49
CA GLN A 469 19.50 5.29 2.96
C GLN A 469 20.26 5.44 1.63
N ALA A 470 19.89 6.45 0.83
CA ALA A 470 20.57 6.72 -0.43
C ALA A 470 22.05 7.10 -0.22
N VAL A 471 22.91 6.63 -1.11
CA VAL A 471 24.36 6.87 -1.11
C VAL A 471 24.78 7.47 -2.46
N THR A 472 25.63 8.50 -2.42
CA THR A 472 26.30 9.05 -3.60
C THR A 472 27.80 8.97 -3.39
N CYS A 473 28.48 8.22 -4.24
CA CYS A 473 29.93 8.12 -4.31
C CYS A 473 30.47 9.01 -5.42
N THR A 474 31.52 9.78 -5.12
CA THR A 474 32.17 10.68 -6.07
C THR A 474 33.64 10.33 -6.17
N TYR A 475 34.07 9.94 -7.36
CA TYR A 475 35.49 9.86 -7.69
C TYR A 475 36.00 11.24 -8.10
N THR A 476 37.08 11.73 -7.49
CA THR A 476 37.72 13.01 -7.83
C THR A 476 39.10 12.76 -8.42
N ASN A 477 39.32 13.18 -9.67
CA ASN A 477 40.65 13.15 -10.30
C ASN A 477 41.26 14.54 -10.33
N THR A 478 42.41 14.69 -9.70
CA THR A 478 43.18 15.93 -9.72
C THR A 478 44.36 15.78 -10.66
N ARG A 479 44.39 16.61 -11.71
CA ARG A 479 45.47 16.60 -12.69
C ARG A 479 46.74 17.13 -12.04
N GLY A 480 47.85 16.41 -12.21
CA GLY A 480 49.14 16.84 -11.67
C GLY A 480 49.59 18.16 -12.27
N ASP A 481 50.19 19.02 -11.45
CA ASP A 481 50.77 20.30 -11.84
C ASP A 481 52.26 20.29 -11.47
N ASN A 482 53.12 20.29 -12.48
CA ASN A 482 54.53 19.95 -12.32
C ASN A 482 55.45 21.04 -12.85
N LYS A 483 56.57 21.24 -12.15
CA LYS A 483 57.61 22.19 -12.55
C LYS A 483 58.40 21.68 -13.75
N LEU A 484 58.52 22.49 -14.80
CA LEU A 484 59.49 22.35 -15.89
C LEU A 484 60.60 23.38 -15.72
N SER A 485 61.85 22.94 -15.73
CA SER A 485 63.05 23.80 -15.67
C SER A 485 63.91 23.58 -16.91
N LEU A 486 64.40 24.64 -17.53
CA LEU A 486 65.28 24.61 -18.70
C LEU A 486 66.62 25.29 -18.37
N LYS A 487 67.70 24.54 -18.50
CA LYS A 487 69.07 24.94 -18.14
C LYS A 487 70.00 24.93 -19.34
N LYS A 488 71.16 25.59 -19.18
CA LYS A 488 72.24 25.60 -20.15
C LYS A 488 73.52 25.01 -19.57
N THR A 489 74.17 24.14 -20.34
CA THR A 489 75.55 23.68 -20.13
C THR A 489 76.42 24.11 -21.32
N TRP A 490 77.56 24.69 -21.01
CA TRP A 490 78.62 25.04 -21.96
C TRP A 490 79.80 24.10 -21.76
N VAL A 491 80.31 23.51 -22.84
CA VAL A 491 81.55 22.73 -22.85
C VAL A 491 82.52 23.48 -23.76
N ASP A 492 83.59 24.01 -23.15
CA ASP A 492 84.59 24.84 -23.86
C ASP A 492 83.96 26.05 -24.58
N GLY A 493 82.99 26.69 -23.92
CA GLY A 493 82.27 27.84 -24.47
C GLY A 493 83.14 29.10 -24.55
N LYS A 494 83.06 29.86 -25.65
CA LYS A 494 83.74 31.15 -25.78
C LYS A 494 83.14 32.16 -24.80
N ASN A 495 83.99 32.90 -24.09
CA ASN A 495 83.54 33.92 -23.13
C ASN A 495 82.58 34.92 -23.77
N ASN A 496 81.50 35.26 -23.07
CA ASN A 496 80.42 36.16 -23.50
C ASN A 496 79.51 35.67 -24.63
N ASP A 497 79.69 34.46 -25.16
CA ASP A 497 78.66 33.87 -26.03
C ASP A 497 77.39 33.62 -25.21
N THR A 498 76.22 33.85 -25.81
CA THR A 498 74.93 33.77 -25.13
C THR A 498 74.00 32.75 -25.75
N ALA A 499 73.13 32.20 -24.91
CA ALA A 499 72.07 31.28 -25.28
C ALA A 499 70.74 31.75 -24.66
N GLN A 500 69.77 32.12 -25.49
CA GLN A 500 68.42 32.39 -25.02
C GLN A 500 67.63 31.08 -24.92
N LEU A 501 67.29 30.69 -23.70
CA LEU A 501 66.46 29.55 -23.37
C LEU A 501 64.99 29.97 -23.35
N THR A 502 64.13 29.23 -24.04
CA THR A 502 62.68 29.52 -24.09
C THR A 502 61.88 28.25 -23.80
N ILE A 503 60.90 28.36 -22.90
CA ILE A 503 59.84 27.38 -22.69
C ILE A 503 58.55 27.90 -23.32
N THR A 504 57.95 27.13 -24.23
CA THR A 504 56.63 27.41 -24.80
C THR A 504 55.59 26.46 -24.22
N GLY A 505 54.46 27.01 -23.78
CA GLY A 505 53.42 26.30 -23.02
C GLY A 505 53.53 26.50 -21.50
N GLY A 506 52.64 25.85 -20.73
CA GLY A 506 52.56 26.00 -19.26
C GLY A 506 52.11 27.38 -18.76
N SER A 507 52.24 27.63 -17.47
CA SER A 507 52.03 28.91 -16.79
C SER A 507 53.32 29.40 -16.10
N GLY A 508 53.34 30.64 -15.59
CA GLY A 508 54.50 31.26 -14.95
C GLY A 508 55.18 32.34 -15.80
N ALA A 509 55.90 33.26 -15.14
CA ALA A 509 56.49 34.44 -15.79
C ALA A 509 57.94 34.23 -16.28
N ASN A 510 58.68 33.27 -15.72
CA ASN A 510 60.12 33.09 -15.95
C ASN A 510 60.46 32.14 -17.12
N LYS A 511 59.66 32.15 -18.19
CA LYS A 511 59.79 31.17 -19.28
C LYS A 511 60.91 31.44 -20.28
N VAL A 512 61.54 32.61 -20.20
CA VAL A 512 62.68 33.01 -21.03
C VAL A 512 63.81 33.44 -20.13
N LYS A 513 65.01 32.90 -20.36
CA LYS A 513 66.25 33.29 -19.68
C LYS A 513 67.42 33.27 -20.66
N THR A 514 68.41 34.11 -20.42
CA THR A 514 69.63 34.15 -21.22
C THR A 514 70.79 33.65 -20.37
N SER A 515 71.44 32.56 -20.80
CA SER A 515 72.69 32.08 -20.23
C SER A 515 73.87 32.69 -20.98
N THR A 516 74.93 33.04 -20.27
CA THR A 516 76.17 33.59 -20.85
C THR A 516 77.33 32.69 -20.47
N SER A 517 78.10 32.22 -21.46
CA SER A 517 79.30 31.41 -21.26
C SER A 517 80.36 32.17 -20.47
N ASN A 518 80.97 31.50 -19.49
CA ASN A 518 82.02 32.05 -18.63
C ASN A 518 83.44 31.94 -19.21
N GLY A 519 83.60 31.38 -20.41
CA GLY A 519 84.90 31.27 -21.08
C GLY A 519 85.85 30.22 -20.50
N GLN A 520 85.42 29.44 -19.51
CA GLN A 520 86.27 28.43 -18.87
C GLN A 520 86.31 27.15 -19.71
N ALA A 521 87.48 26.50 -19.75
CA ALA A 521 87.63 25.18 -20.35
C ALA A 521 86.88 24.13 -19.51
N GLY A 522 86.39 23.08 -20.17
CA GLY A 522 85.57 22.02 -19.58
C GLY A 522 84.07 22.35 -19.55
N SER A 523 83.33 21.53 -18.81
CA SER A 523 81.87 21.61 -18.71
C SER A 523 81.42 22.49 -17.56
N TRP A 524 80.58 23.48 -17.84
CA TRP A 524 79.96 24.37 -16.86
C TRP A 524 78.46 24.51 -17.11
N THR A 525 77.66 24.31 -16.06
CA THR A 525 76.19 24.49 -16.09
C THR A 525 75.80 25.80 -15.42
N ASP A 526 75.07 26.64 -16.15
CA ASP A 526 74.47 27.86 -15.62
C ASP A 526 73.23 27.53 -14.79
N ASN A 527 73.41 27.50 -13.47
CA ASN A 527 72.32 27.31 -12.51
C ASN A 527 71.64 28.61 -12.08
N THR A 528 72.11 29.77 -12.56
CA THR A 528 71.54 31.09 -12.21
C THR A 528 70.43 31.46 -13.21
N ASN A 529 70.67 31.25 -14.50
CA ASN A 529 69.73 31.61 -15.57
C ASN A 529 68.90 30.41 -16.02
N VAL A 530 67.99 29.96 -15.15
CA VAL A 530 67.08 28.83 -15.41
C VAL A 530 65.70 29.33 -15.81
N ALA A 531 65.23 28.97 -17.01
CA ALA A 531 63.86 29.24 -17.42
C ALA A 531 62.91 28.22 -16.76
N GLU A 532 61.76 28.67 -16.28
CA GLU A 532 60.83 27.85 -15.50
C GLU A 532 59.36 28.06 -15.91
N ALA A 533 58.59 26.97 -15.87
CA ALA A 533 57.14 26.97 -16.05
C ALA A 533 56.47 25.94 -15.13
N GLN A 534 55.20 26.17 -14.77
CA GLN A 534 54.32 25.12 -14.22
C GLN A 534 53.48 24.54 -15.35
N VAL A 535 53.41 23.21 -15.45
CA VAL A 535 52.80 22.53 -16.59
C VAL A 535 51.96 21.37 -16.06
N LYS A 536 50.69 21.33 -16.48
CA LYS A 536 49.80 20.23 -16.13
C LYS A 536 50.21 18.94 -16.85
N ALA A 537 50.16 17.82 -16.14
CA ALA A 537 50.53 16.50 -16.68
C ALA A 537 49.70 16.13 -17.92
N GLY A 538 50.32 15.76 -19.03
CA GLY A 538 49.67 15.48 -20.30
C GLY A 538 49.54 16.69 -21.23
N ASP A 539 49.95 17.89 -20.84
CA ASP A 539 50.05 19.02 -21.77
C ASP A 539 51.31 18.92 -22.61
N SER A 540 51.21 19.41 -23.85
CA SER A 540 52.36 19.52 -24.73
C SER A 540 53.07 20.83 -24.47
N VAL A 541 54.39 20.75 -24.32
CA VAL A 541 55.30 21.89 -24.13
C VAL A 541 56.50 21.73 -25.04
N SER A 542 57.18 22.84 -25.35
CA SER A 542 58.46 22.78 -26.04
C SER A 542 59.52 23.62 -25.36
N VAL A 543 60.77 23.16 -25.49
CA VAL A 543 61.97 23.87 -25.06
C VAL A 543 62.78 24.25 -26.29
N ALA A 544 63.37 25.44 -26.28
CA ALA A 544 64.19 25.93 -27.38
C ALA A 544 65.42 26.68 -26.86
N GLU A 545 66.47 26.68 -27.67
CA GLU A 545 67.67 27.48 -27.48
C GLU A 545 67.97 28.29 -28.74
N VAL A 546 68.32 29.57 -28.58
CA VAL A 546 68.86 30.43 -29.64
C VAL A 546 70.24 30.92 -29.23
N LEU A 547 71.26 30.55 -30.01
CA LEU A 547 72.65 30.94 -29.78
C LEU A 547 73.01 32.26 -30.48
N SER A 548 73.86 33.07 -29.84
CA SER A 548 74.45 34.25 -30.50
C SER A 548 75.49 33.89 -31.57
N ALA A 549 76.02 32.66 -31.56
CA ALA A 549 77.03 32.16 -32.51
C ALA A 549 76.81 30.67 -32.86
N PRO A 550 75.72 30.32 -33.58
CA PRO A 550 75.29 28.92 -33.75
C PRO A 550 76.27 28.02 -34.52
N GLY A 551 77.09 28.58 -35.43
CA GLY A 551 78.04 27.81 -36.23
C GLY A 551 79.27 27.28 -35.48
N ASN A 552 79.43 27.64 -34.21
CA ASN A 552 80.60 27.32 -33.39
C ASN A 552 80.37 26.14 -32.42
N TYR A 553 79.15 25.61 -32.35
CA TYR A 553 78.76 24.65 -31.32
C TYR A 553 78.00 23.45 -31.88
N ALA A 554 78.31 22.26 -31.38
CA ALA A 554 77.40 21.12 -31.46
C ALA A 554 76.41 21.21 -30.27
N SER A 555 75.10 21.31 -30.55
CA SER A 555 74.05 21.45 -29.53
C SER A 555 73.27 20.14 -29.36
N THR A 556 73.01 19.77 -28.11
CA THR A 556 72.15 18.62 -27.74
C THR A 556 71.22 19.00 -26.60
N VAL A 557 70.05 18.38 -26.52
CA VAL A 557 69.10 18.55 -25.40
C VAL A 557 68.82 17.21 -24.75
N SER A 558 68.82 17.20 -23.42
CA SER A 558 68.42 16.05 -22.61
C SER A 558 67.49 16.50 -21.49
N CYS A 559 66.50 15.67 -21.13
CA CYS A 559 65.54 15.98 -20.09
C CYS A 559 65.41 14.84 -19.07
N THR A 560 65.18 15.19 -17.81
CA THR A 560 64.86 14.22 -16.76
C THR A 560 63.41 13.76 -16.86
N GLY A 561 63.04 12.74 -16.07
CA GLY A 561 61.66 12.27 -15.98
C GLY A 561 61.17 11.45 -17.16
N GLY A 562 62.10 10.81 -17.87
CA GLY A 562 61.78 9.84 -18.92
C GLY A 562 61.22 10.43 -20.21
N VAL A 563 61.34 11.75 -20.40
CA VAL A 563 60.91 12.42 -21.63
C VAL A 563 62.08 12.71 -22.55
N THR A 564 61.86 12.46 -23.84
CA THR A 564 62.79 12.81 -24.92
C THR A 564 62.11 13.83 -25.81
N PRO A 565 62.58 15.09 -25.86
CA PRO A 565 62.07 16.07 -26.80
C PRO A 565 62.25 15.62 -28.25
N ASN A 566 61.29 15.93 -29.11
CA ASN A 566 61.45 15.74 -30.56
C ASN A 566 62.44 16.76 -31.16
N ALA A 567 62.62 16.74 -32.49
CA ALA A 567 63.52 17.65 -33.19
C ALA A 567 63.18 19.16 -32.99
N GLN A 568 61.93 19.47 -32.66
CA GLN A 568 61.43 20.80 -32.35
C GLN A 568 61.46 21.12 -30.85
N GLY A 569 62.05 20.25 -30.04
CA GLY A 569 62.11 20.39 -28.58
C GLY A 569 60.78 20.14 -27.87
N GLN A 570 59.78 19.57 -28.55
CA GLN A 570 58.45 19.33 -28.01
C GLN A 570 58.36 17.96 -27.31
N PHE A 571 57.66 17.92 -26.17
CA PHE A 571 57.31 16.69 -25.46
C PHE A 571 56.00 16.85 -24.68
N THR A 572 55.47 15.74 -24.17
CA THR A 572 54.30 15.73 -23.27
C THR A 572 54.78 15.72 -21.82
N MET A 573 54.28 16.64 -21.01
CA MET A 573 54.67 16.75 -19.61
C MET A 573 54.22 15.51 -18.83
N PRO A 574 55.13 14.77 -18.14
CA PRO A 574 54.74 13.66 -17.28
C PRO A 574 54.17 14.19 -15.95
N ASN A 575 53.61 13.30 -15.13
CA ASN A 575 53.12 13.66 -13.80
C ASN A 575 54.25 13.70 -12.74
N GLN A 576 55.32 14.42 -13.07
CA GLN A 576 56.44 14.69 -12.20
C GLN A 576 57.25 15.88 -12.74
N ALA A 577 58.10 16.48 -11.92
CA ALA A 577 58.96 17.56 -12.36
C ALA A 577 59.95 17.12 -13.45
N VAL A 578 60.21 18.01 -14.41
CA VAL A 578 61.14 17.79 -15.53
C VAL A 578 62.20 18.90 -15.54
N THR A 579 63.46 18.52 -15.73
CA THR A 579 64.56 19.44 -16.01
C THR A 579 65.17 19.09 -17.36
N CYS A 580 65.12 20.02 -18.31
CA CYS A 580 65.79 19.94 -19.60
C CYS A 580 67.08 20.75 -19.59
N THR A 581 68.13 20.24 -20.22
CA THR A 581 69.43 20.90 -20.31
C THR A 581 69.91 20.90 -21.75
N TYR A 582 70.11 22.09 -22.32
CA TYR A 582 70.83 22.24 -23.59
C TYR A 582 72.33 22.24 -23.33
N THR A 583 73.09 21.36 -23.98
CA THR A 583 74.55 21.28 -23.90
C THR A 583 75.16 21.69 -25.23
N ASN A 584 75.99 22.75 -25.22
CA ASN A 584 76.75 23.19 -26.39
C ASN A 584 78.23 22.89 -26.20
N THR A 585 78.83 22.18 -27.16
CA THR A 585 80.27 21.87 -27.17
C THR A 585 80.96 22.70 -28.25
N GLY A 586 81.95 23.50 -27.85
CA GLY A 586 82.74 24.33 -28.77
C GLY A 586 83.50 23.50 -29.80
N GLY A 587 83.52 23.96 -31.05
CA GLY A 587 84.29 23.32 -32.12
C GLY A 587 85.76 23.74 -32.12
N ASP A 588 86.67 22.77 -31.99
CA ASP A 588 88.11 23.00 -32.13
C ASP A 588 88.50 23.09 -33.62
N ASN A 589 88.62 24.31 -34.15
CA ASN A 589 89.30 24.52 -35.42
C ASN A 589 90.82 24.45 -35.20
N LYS A 590 91.41 23.26 -35.42
CA LYS A 590 92.84 23.02 -35.27
C LYS A 590 93.63 23.71 -36.39
N LEU A 591 94.20 24.88 -36.11
CA LEU A 591 95.15 25.56 -37.01
C LEU A 591 96.52 24.87 -36.91
N SER A 592 96.97 24.24 -37.99
CA SER A 592 98.33 23.68 -38.09
C SER A 592 99.23 24.63 -38.89
N LEU A 593 100.14 25.33 -38.21
CA LEU A 593 101.18 26.13 -38.84
C LEU A 593 102.37 25.23 -39.19
N LYS A 594 102.60 24.97 -40.48
CA LYS A 594 103.81 24.29 -40.97
C LYS A 594 104.83 25.35 -41.38
N LYS A 595 105.92 25.48 -40.61
CA LYS A 595 107.10 26.27 -41.01
C LYS A 595 108.02 25.38 -41.85
N SER A 596 108.21 25.73 -43.11
CA SER A 596 109.26 25.16 -43.96
C SER A 596 110.43 26.13 -43.95
N TRP A 597 111.63 25.64 -43.64
CA TRP A 597 112.87 26.41 -43.81
C TRP A 597 113.43 26.13 -45.22
N VAL A 598 113.90 27.17 -45.91
CA VAL A 598 114.63 27.05 -47.18
C VAL A 598 116.04 27.60 -46.95
N ASP A 599 117.03 26.78 -47.29
CA ASP A 599 118.49 26.94 -47.21
C ASP A 599 119.11 27.14 -45.81
N GLY A 600 119.72 26.05 -45.32
CA GLY A 600 120.68 26.01 -44.21
C GLY A 600 121.86 25.13 -44.58
#